data_AF-A0A3M0FV82-F1
#
_entry.id   AF-A0A3M0FV82-F1
#
_cell.length_a   1.000
_cell.length_b   1.000
_cell.length_c   1.000
_cell.angle_alpha   90.00
_cell.angle_beta   90.00
_cell.angle_gamma   90.00
#
_symmetry.space_group_name_H-M   'P 1'
#
loop_
_entity.id
_entity.type
_entity.pdbx_description
1 polymer ?
#
loop_
_entity_poly.entity_id
_entity_poly.type
_entity_poly.pdbx_seq_one_letter_code
_entity_poly.pdbx_strand_id
1 'polypeptide(L)'
;MARLLKVSRSGYYTWFHMQQQRLSDKDDRTSFYDDVDCKIHQIWKDSDEVYGAPRITAELDERYQISVNRKTVAKRMRLVGIML
;
A
#
# COMPACT_ATOMS: atom_id res chain seq x y z
N MET A 1 -11.39 -11.00 18.07
CA MET A 1 -12.34 -10.12 17.33
C MET A 1 -11.57 -9.38 16.24
N ALA A 2 -11.58 -9.90 15.02
CA ALA A 2 -10.92 -9.26 13.88
C ALA A 2 -11.74 -8.03 13.45
N ARG A 3 -11.15 -6.84 13.53
CA ARG A 3 -11.74 -5.61 13.02
C ARG A 3 -11.77 -5.72 11.49
N LEU A 4 -12.98 -5.88 10.95
CA LEU A 4 -13.26 -5.90 9.53
C LEU A 4 -12.66 -4.63 8.91
N LEU A 5 -11.61 -4.80 8.10
CA LEU A 5 -10.99 -3.71 7.35
C LEU A 5 -12.08 -3.04 6.51
N LYS A 6 -12.35 -1.77 6.80
CA LYS A 6 -13.38 -0.97 6.14
C LYS A 6 -12.84 -0.46 4.79
N VAL A 7 -12.23 -1.35 4.02
CA VAL A 7 -11.84 -1.07 2.64
C VAL A 7 -13.10 -0.90 1.81
N SER A 8 -13.32 0.31 1.30
CA SER A 8 -14.34 0.47 0.26
C SER A 8 -13.89 -0.32 -0.96
N ARG A 9 -14.67 -1.34 -1.34
CA ARG A 9 -14.38 -2.28 -2.44
C ARG A 9 -13.93 -1.57 -3.72
N SER A 10 -14.48 -0.38 -4.00
CA SER A 10 -14.18 0.39 -5.21
C SER A 10 -12.72 0.85 -5.33
N GLY A 11 -12.09 1.23 -4.21
CA GLY A 11 -10.68 1.64 -4.20
C GLY A 11 -9.73 0.48 -4.47
N TYR A 12 -10.05 -0.68 -3.89
CA TYR A 12 -9.31 -1.93 -4.09
C TYR A 12 -9.38 -2.39 -5.57
N TYR A 13 -10.56 -2.43 -6.19
CA TYR A 13 -10.69 -2.90 -7.56
C TYR A 13 -10.12 -1.94 -8.61
N THR A 14 -10.18 -0.62 -8.39
CA THR A 14 -9.61 0.37 -9.33
C THR A 14 -8.10 0.22 -9.43
N TRP A 15 -7.43 0.08 -8.28
CA TRP A 15 -6.01 -0.19 -8.23
C TRP A 15 -5.65 -1.58 -8.76
N PHE A 16 -6.44 -2.61 -8.40
CA PHE A 16 -6.26 -3.98 -8.89
C PHE A 16 -6.35 -4.07 -10.42
N HIS A 17 -7.26 -3.30 -11.05
CA HIS A 17 -7.36 -3.23 -12.51
C HIS A 17 -6.15 -2.55 -13.16
N MET A 18 -5.56 -1.53 -12.54
CA MET A 18 -4.32 -0.91 -13.03
C MET A 18 -3.12 -1.85 -12.90
N GLN A 19 -3.09 -2.66 -11.85
CA GLN A 19 -2.05 -3.66 -11.63
C GLN A 19 -2.17 -4.85 -12.60
N GLN A 20 -3.39 -5.29 -12.88
CA GLN A 20 -3.62 -6.38 -13.84
C GLN A 20 -3.10 -6.04 -15.24
N GLN A 21 -3.04 -4.76 -15.60
CA GLN A 21 -2.41 -4.28 -16.83
C GLN A 21 -0.86 -4.31 -16.79
N ARG A 22 -0.23 -4.26 -15.61
CA ARG A 22 1.24 -4.35 -15.44
C ARG A 22 1.77 -5.79 -15.38
N LEU A 23 0.93 -6.77 -15.08
CA LEU A 23 1.31 -8.19 -14.84
C LEU A 23 1.74 -8.99 -16.09
N SER A 24 1.97 -8.36 -17.26
CA SER A 24 2.48 -9.08 -18.43
C SER A 24 3.95 -9.53 -18.31
N ASP A 25 4.70 -9.02 -17.33
CA ASP A 25 6.11 -9.35 -17.11
C ASP A 25 6.34 -9.64 -15.61
N LYS A 26 6.34 -10.92 -15.23
CA LYS A 26 6.32 -11.37 -13.82
C LYS A 26 7.73 -11.53 -13.27
N ASP A 27 8.20 -10.49 -12.57
CA ASP A 27 9.32 -10.59 -11.64
C ASP A 27 8.78 -10.62 -10.19
N ASP A 28 9.29 -11.53 -9.34
CA ASP A 28 8.85 -11.68 -7.94
C ASP A 28 8.98 -10.37 -7.15
N ARG A 29 9.96 -9.54 -7.50
CA ARG A 29 10.19 -8.23 -6.87
C ARG A 29 9.07 -7.25 -7.18
N THR A 30 8.51 -7.30 -8.39
CA THR A 30 7.40 -6.45 -8.80
C THR A 30 6.15 -6.80 -7.98
N SER A 31 5.86 -8.10 -7.85
CA SER A 31 4.72 -8.60 -7.07
C SER A 31 4.80 -8.23 -5.58
N PHE A 32 6.00 -8.25 -4.99
CA PHE A 32 6.21 -7.81 -3.61
C PHE A 32 5.88 -6.32 -3.44
N TYR A 33 6.41 -5.46 -4.33
CA TYR A 33 6.17 -4.03 -4.19
C TYR A 33 4.74 -3.63 -4.53
N ASP A 34 4.10 -4.39 -5.41
CA ASP A 34 2.68 -4.30 -5.70
C ASP A 34 1.84 -4.54 -4.43
N ASP A 35 2.12 -5.61 -3.68
CA ASP A 35 1.47 -5.86 -2.39
C ASP A 35 1.75 -4.75 -1.35
N VAL A 36 2.98 -4.23 -1.30
CA VAL A 36 3.34 -3.10 -0.44
C VAL A 36 2.56 -1.83 -0.81
N ASP A 37 2.47 -1.51 -2.11
CA ASP A 37 1.75 -0.34 -2.62
C ASP A 37 0.25 -0.42 -2.24
N CYS A 38 -0.32 -1.62 -2.30
CA CYS A 38 -1.68 -1.93 -1.87
C CYS A 38 -1.90 -1.60 -0.38
N LYS A 39 -1.00 -2.09 0.48
CA LYS A 39 -1.07 -1.89 1.93
C LYS A 39 -0.83 -0.45 2.33
N ILE A 40 0.09 0.25 1.67
CA ILE A 40 0.32 1.69 1.85
C ILE A 40 -0.97 2.47 1.61
N HIS A 41 -1.64 2.24 0.48
CA HIS A 41 -2.88 2.94 0.15
C HIS A 41 -4.00 2.62 1.15
N GLN A 42 -4.08 1.36 1.59
CA GLN A 42 -5.05 0.96 2.61
C GLN A 42 -4.81 1.67 3.95
N ILE A 43 -3.60 1.64 4.49
CA ILE A 43 -3.27 2.31 5.76
C ILE A 43 -3.55 3.80 5.67
N TRP A 44 -3.20 4.43 4.55
CA TRP A 44 -3.44 5.85 4.32
C TRP A 44 -4.94 6.19 4.35
N LYS A 45 -5.77 5.42 3.64
CA LYS A 45 -7.23 5.59 3.67
C LYS A 45 -7.85 5.29 5.04
N ASP A 46 -7.40 4.24 5.72
CA ASP A 46 -7.85 3.86 7.06
C ASP A 46 -7.51 4.94 8.11
N SER A 47 -6.53 5.80 7.81
CA SER A 47 -6.06 6.90 8.67
C SER A 47 -6.61 8.26 8.26
N ASP A 48 -7.72 8.29 7.52
CA ASP A 48 -8.32 9.52 6.96
C ASP A 48 -7.33 10.38 6.19
N GLU A 49 -6.41 9.73 5.46
CA GLU A 49 -5.41 10.38 4.61
C GLU A 49 -4.36 11.21 5.37
N VAL A 50 -4.30 11.09 6.70
CA VAL A 50 -3.41 11.91 7.56
C VAL A 50 -2.00 11.33 7.68
N TYR A 51 -1.84 10.02 7.52
CA TYR A 51 -0.56 9.36 7.82
C TYR A 51 0.45 9.54 6.69
N GLY A 52 1.59 10.15 7.03
CA GLY A 52 2.77 10.20 6.17
C GLY A 52 3.64 8.95 6.26
N ALA A 53 4.72 8.93 5.47
CA ALA A 53 5.66 7.80 5.40
C ALA A 53 6.14 7.22 6.75
N PRO A 54 6.43 8.00 7.82
CA PRO A 54 6.86 7.41 9.10
C PRO A 54 5.81 6.50 9.73
N ARG A 55 4.55 6.94 9.78
CA ARG A 55 3.45 6.18 10.41
C ARG A 55 3.02 5.01 9.54
N ILE A 56 3.00 5.18 8.23
CA ILE A 56 2.73 4.07 7.31
C ILE A 56 3.81 2.98 7.42
N THR A 57 5.08 3.36 7.58
CA THR A 57 6.16 2.37 7.78
C THR A 57 5.97 1.57 9.06
N ALA A 58 5.58 2.22 10.17
CA ALA A 58 5.29 1.52 11.43
C ALA A 58 4.10 0.56 11.29
N GLU A 59 3.01 1.01 10.66
CA GLU A 59 1.81 0.20 10.44
C GLU A 59 2.06 -1.00 9.49
N LEU A 60 2.96 -0.86 8.50
CA LEU A 60 3.39 -1.97 7.64
C LEU A 60 4.12 -3.06 8.43
N ASP A 61 4.98 -2.66 9.36
CA ASP A 61 5.72 -3.58 10.21
C ASP A 61 4.78 -4.24 11.24
N GLU A 62 3.99 -3.45 11.95
CA GLU A 62 3.10 -3.93 13.02
C GLU A 62 1.97 -4.83 12.48
N ARG A 63 1.25 -4.42 11.43
CA ARG A 63 0.07 -5.16 10.94
C ARG A 63 0.40 -6.26 9.96
N TYR A 64 1.43 -6.08 9.15
CA TYR A 64 1.73 -6.97 8.03
C TYR A 64 3.09 -7.65 8.14
N GLN A 65 3.89 -7.34 9.17
CA GLN A 65 5.25 -7.87 9.37
C GLN A 65 6.14 -7.61 8.15
N ILE A 66 5.92 -6.48 7.46
CA ILE A 66 6.71 -6.07 6.31
C ILE A 66 7.65 -4.94 6.72
N SER A 67 8.91 -5.30 6.93
CA SER A 67 9.96 -4.32 7.21
C SER A 67 10.50 -3.72 5.91
N VAL A 68 10.09 -2.49 5.60
CA VAL A 68 10.56 -1.72 4.44
C VAL A 68 11.21 -0.41 4.90
N ASN A 69 12.30 0.00 4.23
CA ASN A 69 12.92 1.28 4.52
C ASN A 69 11.92 2.44 4.32
N ARG A 70 11.82 3.36 5.29
CA ARG A 70 10.99 4.58 5.21
C ARG A 70 11.17 5.37 3.90
N LYS A 71 12.38 5.45 3.36
CA LYS A 71 12.65 6.12 2.06
C LYS A 71 11.96 5.40 0.89
N THR A 72 11.94 4.07 0.94
CA THR A 72 11.23 3.24 -0.05
C THR A 72 9.72 3.44 0.08
N VAL A 73 9.19 3.45 1.31
CA VAL A 73 7.76 3.74 1.56
C VAL A 73 7.40 5.12 1.00
N ALA A 74 8.20 6.16 1.28
CA ALA A 74 7.96 7.50 0.73
C ALA A 74 8.00 7.54 -0.81
N LYS A 75 8.94 6.83 -1.44
CA LYS A 75 8.99 6.71 -2.91
C LYS A 75 7.74 6.03 -3.45
N ARG A 76 7.30 4.95 -2.79
CA ARG A 76 6.13 4.14 -3.15
C ARG A 76 4.82 4.93 -2.99
N MET A 77 4.65 5.65 -1.88
CA MET A 77 3.55 6.61 -1.67
C MET A 77 3.40 7.59 -2.84
N ARG A 78 4.51 8.17 -3.32
CA ARG A 78 4.48 9.07 -4.49
C ARG A 78 4.02 8.38 -5.77
N LEU A 79 4.42 7.11 -5.97
CA LEU A 79 4.03 6.33 -7.15
C LEU A 79 2.53 5.99 -7.15
N VAL A 80 1.92 5.83 -5.97
CA VAL A 80 0.47 5.60 -5.82
C VAL A 80 -0.34 6.90 -5.66
N GLY A 81 0.29 8.07 -5.83
CA GLY A 81 -0.39 9.37 -5.81
C GLY A 81 -0.65 9.97 -4.43
N ILE A 82 0.03 9.48 -3.38
CA ILE A 82 -0.06 10.02 -2.01
C ILE A 82 1.09 11.02 -1.79
N MET A 83 0.74 12.28 -1.49
CA MET A 83 1.67 13.40 -1.29
C MET A 83 1.64 13.88 0.17
N LEU A 84 2.23 13.11 1.10
CA LEU A 84 2.47 13.50 2.50
C LEU A 84 3.73 12.85 3.08
#